data_AF-A0A2G6LTS8-F1
#
_entry.id   AF-A0A2G6LTS8-F1
#
_cell.length_a   1.000
_cell.length_b   1.000
_cell.length_c   1.000
_cell.angle_alpha   90.00
_cell.angle_beta   90.00
_cell.angle_gamma   90.00
#
_symmetry.space_group_name_H-M   'P 1'
#
loop_
_entity.id
_entity.type
_entity.pdbx_description
1 polymer ?
#
loop_
_entity_poly.entity_id
_entity_poly.type
_entity_poly.pdbx_seq_one_letter_code
_entity_poly.pdbx_strand_id
1 'polypeptide(L)'
;MITLIFILAGYLPLCHEAPALEHGDAPEPCSYRSGVPVLTYHQVSETPYQYGVTPDKLWNDLQALYDAGFFLILPDDMENGLYRVPWNRRPLMISFDDGWEDNFHFIEQTDGTRVIDPDCAVAIVNRFLDEHSDFGPGVLFFISWDKVPFGHDTEEKLNMVLDMGHAIGNHTADHTSFMQIPVSDYHSQILPALASFSSRLGMRAWFISSLAYPGGQLPSRAGAEEILLNMEYEGRKAVTQGYLVDGAVENLRRFYESSGEGRLRISRIDMALYSVPQLLQWQNLMQPGLERPSLHDQLPWRP
;
A
#
# COMPACT_ATOMS: atom_id res chain seq x y z
N MET A 1 12.82 -62.02 -1.77
CA MET A 1 11.79 -60.95 -1.65
C MET A 1 12.07 -60.19 -0.36
N ILE A 2 12.67 -59.01 -0.45
CA ILE A 2 12.84 -58.09 0.68
C ILE A 2 11.94 -56.89 0.35
N THR A 3 10.90 -56.72 1.15
CA THR A 3 9.91 -55.63 1.00
C THR A 3 10.46 -54.40 1.68
N LEU A 4 10.81 -53.38 0.89
CA LEU A 4 11.22 -52.05 1.38
C LEU A 4 9.94 -51.27 1.71
N ILE A 5 9.71 -50.96 2.98
CA ILE A 5 8.66 -50.04 3.42
C ILE A 5 9.26 -48.62 3.41
N PHE A 6 8.86 -47.80 2.44
CA PHE A 6 9.11 -46.37 2.47
C PHE A 6 8.12 -45.72 3.44
N ILE A 7 8.63 -45.19 4.55
CA ILE A 7 7.88 -44.30 5.44
C ILE A 7 7.92 -42.91 4.80
N LEU A 8 6.81 -42.45 4.24
CA LEU A 8 6.59 -41.04 3.94
C LEU A 8 6.45 -40.29 5.28
N ALA A 9 7.55 -39.71 5.77
CA ALA A 9 7.48 -38.67 6.77
C ALA A 9 7.10 -37.37 6.04
N GLY A 10 5.83 -36.97 6.15
CA GLY A 10 5.38 -35.66 5.68
C GLY A 10 6.11 -34.55 6.43
N TYR A 11 6.79 -33.69 5.69
CA TYR A 11 7.23 -32.39 6.19
C TYR A 11 5.98 -31.54 6.40
N LEU A 12 5.53 -31.41 7.65
CA LEU A 12 4.66 -30.34 8.08
C LEU A 12 5.56 -29.12 8.31
N PRO A 13 5.44 -28.02 7.55
CA PRO A 13 6.12 -26.79 7.91
C PRO A 13 5.61 -26.37 9.28
N LEU A 14 6.53 -26.25 10.25
CA LEU A 14 6.30 -25.56 11.51
C LEU A 14 6.01 -24.10 11.18
N CYS A 15 4.74 -23.78 10.93
CA CYS A 15 4.23 -22.42 10.99
C CYS A 15 4.46 -21.95 12.42
N HIS A 16 5.55 -21.24 12.65
CA HIS A 16 5.67 -20.43 13.86
C HIS A 16 4.59 -19.35 13.75
N GLU A 17 3.67 -19.31 14.71
CA GLU A 17 2.76 -18.18 14.85
C GLU A 17 3.60 -16.90 14.88
N ALA A 18 3.31 -15.97 13.97
CA ALA A 18 3.86 -14.63 14.06
C ALA A 18 3.50 -14.06 15.44
N PRO A 19 4.43 -13.39 16.13
CA PRO A 19 4.11 -12.78 17.42
C PRO A 19 2.89 -11.87 17.25
N ALA A 20 1.94 -11.95 18.18
CA ALA A 20 0.81 -11.06 18.20
C ALA A 20 1.33 -9.61 18.15
N LEU A 21 0.90 -8.85 17.15
CA LEU A 21 1.17 -7.42 17.11
C LEU A 21 0.48 -6.83 18.35
N GLU A 22 1.28 -6.32 19.30
CA GLU A 22 0.75 -5.60 20.45
C GLU A 22 -0.10 -4.44 19.91
N HIS A 23 -1.40 -4.51 20.17
CA HIS A 23 -2.34 -3.48 19.76
C HIS A 23 -1.92 -2.14 20.38
N GLY A 24 -1.69 -1.14 19.53
CA GLY A 24 -1.77 0.24 19.98
C GLY A 24 -3.24 0.56 20.27
N ASP A 25 -3.51 1.25 21.37
CA ASP A 25 -4.76 1.99 21.50
C ASP A 25 -4.95 2.87 20.26
N ALA A 26 -6.22 3.13 19.87
CA ALA A 26 -6.50 4.12 18.82
C ALA A 26 -5.72 5.40 19.16
N PRO A 27 -5.01 6.01 18.19
CA PRO A 27 -4.09 7.10 18.50
C PRO A 27 -4.82 8.18 19.30
N GLU A 28 -4.28 8.49 20.48
CA GLU A 28 -4.77 9.59 21.33
C GLU A 28 -4.95 10.83 20.44
N PRO A 29 -6.10 11.53 20.49
CA PRO A 29 -6.38 12.68 19.65
C PRO A 29 -5.23 13.70 19.73
N CYS A 30 -4.39 13.75 18.68
CA CYS A 30 -3.25 14.66 18.65
C CYS A 30 -3.73 16.12 18.55
N SER A 31 -3.08 17.01 19.30
CA SER A 31 -3.42 18.43 19.38
C SER A 31 -2.99 19.28 18.17
N TYR A 32 -2.47 18.67 17.10
CA TYR A 32 -2.14 19.36 15.84
C TYR A 32 -3.15 19.02 14.73
N ARG A 33 -3.45 20.00 13.89
CA ARG A 33 -4.32 19.85 12.71
C ARG A 33 -3.58 19.07 11.61
N SER A 34 -4.28 18.14 10.96
CA SER A 34 -4.00 17.56 9.63
C SER A 34 -2.95 16.43 9.48
N GLY A 35 -3.38 15.36 8.82
CA GLY A 35 -2.56 14.24 8.34
C GLY A 35 -3.27 13.52 7.18
N VAL A 36 -2.52 12.90 6.26
CA VAL A 36 -3.13 12.16 5.14
C VAL A 36 -3.35 10.72 5.59
N PRO A 37 -4.60 10.25 5.70
CA PRO A 37 -4.85 8.84 5.94
C PRO A 37 -4.29 8.01 4.77
N VAL A 38 -3.54 6.98 5.11
CA VAL A 38 -3.11 5.93 4.19
C VAL A 38 -3.69 4.62 4.70
N LEU A 39 -4.57 4.02 3.92
CA LEU A 39 -5.25 2.78 4.27
C LEU A 39 -4.56 1.64 3.54
N THR A 40 -4.31 0.53 4.22
CA THR A 40 -3.73 -0.67 3.61
C THR A 40 -4.71 -1.83 3.70
N TYR A 41 -4.83 -2.56 2.60
CA TYR A 41 -5.54 -3.82 2.46
C TYR A 41 -4.52 -4.89 2.06
N HIS A 42 -4.82 -6.17 2.29
CA HIS A 42 -3.98 -7.26 1.79
C HIS A 42 -4.81 -8.16 0.88
N GLN A 43 -5.68 -8.99 1.44
CA GLN A 43 -6.54 -9.89 0.66
C GLN A 43 -7.95 -9.33 0.51
N VAL A 44 -8.55 -9.51 -0.67
CA VAL A 44 -9.96 -9.16 -0.95
C VAL A 44 -10.70 -10.42 -1.38
N SER A 45 -11.32 -11.11 -0.42
CA SER A 45 -11.92 -12.42 -0.65
C SER A 45 -13.09 -12.69 0.30
N GLU A 46 -14.06 -13.47 -0.18
CA GLU A 46 -15.09 -14.08 0.68
C GLU A 46 -14.51 -15.15 1.61
N THR A 47 -13.32 -15.67 1.29
CA THR A 47 -12.61 -16.58 2.20
C THR A 47 -12.04 -15.78 3.37
N PRO A 48 -12.31 -16.17 4.63
CA PRO A 48 -11.82 -15.44 5.78
C PRO A 48 -10.31 -15.66 5.93
N TYR A 49 -9.55 -14.59 5.73
CA TYR A 49 -8.12 -14.53 6.02
C TYR A 49 -7.86 -13.60 7.21
N GLN A 50 -6.74 -13.82 7.91
CA GLN A 50 -6.36 -12.98 9.06
C GLN A 50 -6.22 -11.50 8.67
N TYR A 51 -5.69 -11.22 7.49
CA TYR A 51 -5.51 -9.87 6.94
C TYR A 51 -6.39 -9.65 5.69
N GLY A 52 -7.56 -10.28 5.66
CA GLY A 52 -8.50 -10.18 4.53
C GLY A 52 -9.70 -9.29 4.82
N VAL A 53 -10.25 -8.70 3.76
CA VAL A 53 -11.59 -8.09 3.74
C VAL A 53 -12.44 -8.75 2.67
N THR A 54 -13.76 -8.68 2.77
CA THR A 54 -14.63 -9.12 1.68
C THR A 54 -14.71 -8.07 0.56
N PRO A 55 -15.01 -8.49 -0.68
CA PRO A 55 -15.40 -7.59 -1.78
C PRO A 55 -16.43 -6.53 -1.36
N ASP A 56 -17.50 -6.95 -0.68
CA ASP A 56 -18.55 -6.07 -0.18
C ASP A 56 -18.01 -5.04 0.83
N LYS A 57 -17.09 -5.43 1.71
CA LYS A 57 -16.47 -4.49 2.65
C LYS A 57 -15.64 -3.45 1.90
N LEU A 58 -14.84 -3.86 0.91
CA LEU A 58 -14.04 -2.92 0.11
C LEU A 58 -14.94 -1.90 -0.60
N TRP A 59 -16.02 -2.36 -1.24
CA TRP A 59 -16.98 -1.47 -1.91
C TRP A 59 -17.59 -0.45 -0.94
N ASN A 60 -18.06 -0.91 0.22
CA ASN A 60 -18.68 -0.03 1.23
C ASN A 60 -17.67 0.94 1.84
N ASP A 61 -16.42 0.52 2.04
CA ASP A 61 -15.34 1.40 2.48
C ASP A 61 -15.10 2.52 1.45
N LEU A 62 -15.00 2.19 0.15
CA LEU A 62 -14.84 3.18 -0.93
C LEU A 62 -16.01 4.19 -0.96
N GLN A 63 -17.25 3.71 -0.87
CA GLN A 63 -18.45 4.55 -0.82
C GLN A 63 -18.41 5.51 0.37
N ALA A 64 -18.13 5.01 1.57
CA ALA A 64 -18.09 5.83 2.78
C ALA A 64 -16.99 6.90 2.73
N LEU A 65 -15.84 6.59 2.13
CA LEU A 65 -14.76 7.55 1.92
C LEU A 65 -15.15 8.62 0.89
N TYR A 66 -15.78 8.21 -0.22
CA TYR A 66 -16.28 9.13 -1.23
C TYR A 66 -17.32 10.10 -0.67
N ASP A 67 -18.33 9.58 0.06
CA ASP A 67 -19.41 10.35 0.68
C ASP A 67 -18.87 11.32 1.74
N ALA A 68 -17.79 10.93 2.42
CA ALA A 68 -17.08 11.79 3.35
C ALA A 68 -16.21 12.87 2.63
N GLY A 69 -16.19 12.92 1.30
CA GLY A 69 -15.48 13.96 0.55
C GLY A 69 -13.97 13.75 0.49
N PHE A 70 -13.48 12.51 0.60
CA PHE A 70 -12.08 12.20 0.32
C PHE A 70 -11.77 12.21 -1.17
N PHE A 71 -10.49 12.31 -1.52
CA PHE A 71 -9.96 12.25 -2.87
C PHE A 71 -8.71 11.37 -2.84
N LEU A 72 -8.71 10.33 -3.66
CA LEU A 72 -7.58 9.41 -3.76
C LEU A 72 -6.36 10.13 -4.32
N ILE A 73 -5.20 9.85 -3.72
CA ILE A 73 -3.91 10.35 -4.14
C ILE A 73 -2.93 9.17 -4.29
N LEU A 74 -1.93 9.36 -5.14
CA LEU A 74 -0.82 8.42 -5.31
C LEU A 74 0.47 9.00 -4.69
N PRO A 75 1.55 8.19 -4.55
CA PRO A 75 2.84 8.67 -4.03
C PRO A 75 3.34 9.97 -4.68
N ASP A 76 3.23 10.11 -5.99
CA ASP A 76 3.66 11.30 -6.74
C ASP A 76 2.84 12.56 -6.38
N ASP A 77 1.58 12.40 -5.95
CA ASP A 77 0.75 13.51 -5.48
C ASP A 77 1.23 14.05 -4.12
N MET A 78 1.79 13.18 -3.27
CA MET A 78 2.45 13.62 -2.04
C MET A 78 3.72 14.40 -2.35
N GLU A 79 4.50 14.03 -3.37
CA GLU A 79 5.71 14.75 -3.74
C GLU A 79 5.42 16.09 -4.42
N ASN A 80 4.32 16.14 -5.18
CA ASN A 80 3.93 17.33 -5.91
C ASN A 80 3.20 18.37 -5.03
N GLY A 81 3.05 18.20 -3.72
CA GLY A 81 2.33 19.19 -2.91
C GLY A 81 0.82 19.11 -3.03
N LEU A 82 0.27 17.94 -3.38
CA LEU A 82 -1.16 17.67 -3.51
C LEU A 82 -1.85 18.60 -4.52
N TYR A 83 -1.17 18.97 -5.61
CA TYR A 83 -1.71 19.93 -6.60
C TYR A 83 -3.01 19.44 -7.23
N ARG A 84 -3.13 18.13 -7.45
CA ARG A 84 -4.29 17.48 -8.06
C ARG A 84 -5.53 17.47 -7.17
N VAL A 85 -5.35 17.54 -5.85
CA VAL A 85 -6.47 17.44 -4.90
C VAL A 85 -7.39 18.65 -5.03
N PRO A 86 -8.69 18.46 -5.36
CA PRO A 86 -9.65 19.55 -5.42
C PRO A 86 -9.76 20.27 -4.08
N TRP A 87 -10.01 21.58 -4.14
CA TRP A 87 -10.04 22.43 -2.94
C TRP A 87 -11.13 22.04 -1.93
N ASN A 88 -12.19 21.38 -2.38
CA ASN A 88 -13.32 20.91 -1.58
C ASN A 88 -13.23 19.42 -1.22
N ARG A 89 -12.11 18.77 -1.48
CA ARG A 89 -11.89 17.35 -1.16
C ARG A 89 -10.66 17.17 -0.27
N ARG A 90 -10.62 16.05 0.45
CA ARG A 90 -9.56 15.73 1.42
C ARG A 90 -8.67 14.62 0.86
N PRO A 91 -7.33 14.74 0.85
CA PRO A 91 -6.45 13.68 0.36
C PRO A 91 -6.58 12.39 1.17
N LEU A 92 -6.50 11.25 0.49
CA LEU A 92 -6.49 9.90 1.05
C LEU A 92 -5.68 8.98 0.13
N MET A 93 -4.87 8.08 0.67
CA MET A 93 -4.23 7.04 -0.12
C MET A 93 -4.78 5.67 0.29
N ILE A 94 -4.95 4.78 -0.68
CA ILE A 94 -5.27 3.37 -0.47
C ILE A 94 -4.15 2.54 -1.08
N SER A 95 -3.64 1.57 -0.33
CA SER A 95 -2.68 0.57 -0.78
C SER A 95 -3.18 -0.86 -0.61
N PHE A 96 -2.66 -1.74 -1.45
CA PHE A 96 -2.79 -3.20 -1.34
C PHE A 96 -1.39 -3.80 -1.23
N ASP A 97 -1.14 -4.58 -0.18
CA ASP A 97 0.15 -5.21 0.05
C ASP A 97 0.20 -6.64 -0.50
N ASP A 98 1.41 -7.19 -0.61
CA ASP A 98 1.77 -8.55 -1.01
C ASP A 98 1.55 -8.96 -2.47
N GLY A 99 0.60 -8.34 -3.18
CA GLY A 99 0.25 -8.73 -4.54
C GLY A 99 -0.42 -10.11 -4.60
N TRP A 100 -1.41 -10.34 -3.74
CA TRP A 100 -2.18 -11.58 -3.71
C TRP A 100 -2.96 -11.81 -5.01
N GLU A 101 -3.29 -13.07 -5.32
CA GLU A 101 -4.06 -13.41 -6.53
C GLU A 101 -5.44 -12.73 -6.53
N ASP A 102 -6.08 -12.63 -5.36
CA ASP A 102 -7.36 -11.93 -5.19
C ASP A 102 -7.28 -10.39 -5.35
N ASN A 103 -6.07 -9.82 -5.48
CA ASN A 103 -5.90 -8.41 -5.83
C ASN A 103 -6.11 -8.18 -7.34
N PHE A 104 -5.69 -9.14 -8.15
CA PHE A 104 -5.87 -9.13 -9.60
C PHE A 104 -5.94 -10.56 -10.14
N HIS A 105 -7.18 -11.03 -10.35
CA HIS A 105 -7.46 -12.35 -10.87
C HIS A 105 -8.14 -12.27 -12.25
N PHE A 106 -7.85 -13.26 -13.11
CA PHE A 106 -8.60 -13.48 -14.34
C PHE A 106 -9.46 -14.74 -14.18
N ILE A 107 -10.69 -14.67 -14.65
CA ILE A 107 -11.58 -15.83 -14.76
C ILE A 107 -11.81 -16.18 -16.24
N GLU A 108 -11.91 -17.47 -16.52
CA GLU A 108 -12.27 -17.97 -17.85
C GLU A 108 -13.80 -18.01 -18.04
N GLN A 109 -14.26 -17.46 -19.14
CA GLN A 109 -15.64 -17.51 -19.59
C GLN A 109 -15.90 -18.81 -20.36
N THR A 110 -17.18 -19.15 -20.55
CA THR A 110 -17.60 -20.38 -21.25
C THR A 110 -17.14 -20.45 -22.71
N ASP A 111 -16.85 -19.32 -23.34
CA ASP A 111 -16.35 -19.22 -24.70
C ASP A 111 -14.81 -19.27 -24.80
N GLY A 112 -14.12 -19.46 -23.67
CA GLY A 112 -12.67 -19.50 -23.57
C GLY A 112 -11.99 -18.13 -23.48
N THR A 113 -12.76 -17.03 -23.43
CA THR A 113 -12.19 -15.70 -23.17
C THR A 113 -11.84 -15.52 -21.70
N ARG A 114 -10.79 -14.76 -21.41
CA ARG A 114 -10.41 -14.37 -20.04
C ARG A 114 -10.90 -12.97 -19.76
N VAL A 115 -11.54 -12.76 -18.61
CA VAL A 115 -11.95 -11.45 -18.12
C VAL A 115 -11.44 -11.25 -16.70
N ILE A 116 -11.32 -10.00 -16.26
CA ILE A 116 -10.97 -9.70 -14.88
C ILE A 116 -12.10 -10.21 -13.98
N ASP A 117 -11.74 -10.91 -12.90
CA ASP A 117 -12.69 -11.34 -11.88
C ASP A 117 -13.40 -10.11 -11.28
N PRO A 118 -14.73 -9.99 -11.35
CA PRO A 118 -15.44 -8.85 -10.80
C PRO A 118 -15.28 -8.68 -9.29
N ASP A 119 -14.90 -9.74 -8.57
CA ASP A 119 -14.74 -9.75 -7.11
C ASP A 119 -13.29 -9.51 -6.66
N CYS A 120 -12.33 -9.41 -7.59
CA CYS A 120 -10.95 -9.07 -7.22
C CYS A 120 -10.77 -7.56 -7.00
N ALA A 121 -9.78 -7.19 -6.19
CA ALA A 121 -9.59 -5.80 -5.73
C ALA A 121 -9.55 -4.78 -6.88
N VAL A 122 -8.80 -5.08 -7.95
CA VAL A 122 -8.64 -4.17 -9.09
C VAL A 122 -9.96 -3.94 -9.84
N ALA A 123 -10.82 -4.96 -9.96
CA ALA A 123 -12.12 -4.79 -10.62
C ALA A 123 -13.07 -3.93 -9.80
N ILE A 124 -13.13 -4.17 -8.49
CA ILE A 124 -13.96 -3.40 -7.57
C ILE A 124 -13.56 -1.92 -7.56
N VAL A 125 -12.25 -1.66 -7.45
CA VAL A 125 -11.71 -0.30 -7.46
C VAL A 125 -12.02 0.39 -8.78
N ASN A 126 -11.73 -0.23 -9.93
CA ASN A 126 -11.95 0.40 -11.22
C ASN A 126 -13.43 0.65 -11.50
N ARG A 127 -14.32 -0.31 -11.18
CA ARG A 127 -15.77 -0.08 -11.28
C ARG A 127 -16.20 1.13 -10.46
N PHE A 128 -15.70 1.26 -9.23
CA PHE A 128 -16.03 2.40 -8.38
C PHE A 128 -15.49 3.72 -8.96
N LEU A 129 -14.26 3.74 -9.49
CA LEU A 129 -13.67 4.94 -10.10
C LEU A 129 -14.36 5.34 -11.40
N ASP A 130 -14.86 4.38 -12.19
CA ASP A 130 -15.66 4.65 -13.39
C ASP A 130 -17.00 5.30 -13.02
N GLU A 131 -17.66 4.84 -11.95
CA GLU A 131 -18.89 5.43 -11.41
C GLU A 131 -18.66 6.79 -10.71
N HIS A 132 -17.46 7.00 -10.16
CA HIS A 132 -17.07 8.16 -9.37
C HIS A 132 -15.75 8.78 -9.87
N SER A 133 -15.72 9.21 -11.14
CA SER A 133 -14.50 9.75 -11.77
C SER A 133 -13.88 10.98 -11.09
N ASP A 134 -14.62 11.66 -10.20
CA ASP A 134 -14.13 12.76 -9.37
C ASP A 134 -13.48 12.30 -8.04
N PHE A 135 -13.44 11.00 -7.78
CA PHE A 135 -12.88 10.44 -6.54
C PHE A 135 -11.35 10.44 -6.53
N GLY A 136 -10.69 10.27 -7.67
CA GLY A 136 -9.23 10.33 -7.77
C GLY A 136 -8.66 9.38 -8.83
N PRO A 137 -7.33 9.32 -8.97
CA PRO A 137 -6.67 8.68 -10.11
C PRO A 137 -6.52 7.16 -9.97
N GLY A 138 -6.52 6.61 -8.76
CA GLY A 138 -6.25 5.19 -8.52
C GLY A 138 -5.75 4.89 -7.12
N VAL A 139 -5.25 3.67 -6.95
CA VAL A 139 -4.71 3.11 -5.70
C VAL A 139 -3.27 2.60 -5.92
N LEU A 140 -2.59 2.20 -4.85
CA LEU A 140 -1.20 1.72 -4.87
C LEU A 140 -1.12 0.22 -4.59
N PHE A 141 -0.40 -0.55 -5.40
CA PHE A 141 -0.14 -1.97 -5.14
C PHE A 141 1.34 -2.18 -4.77
N PHE A 142 1.62 -2.56 -3.53
CA PHE A 142 2.96 -2.96 -3.08
C PHE A 142 3.16 -4.44 -3.36
N ILE A 143 4.13 -4.75 -4.23
CA ILE A 143 4.35 -6.12 -4.72
C ILE A 143 5.55 -6.75 -4.04
N SER A 144 5.33 -7.90 -3.41
CA SER A 144 6.37 -8.77 -2.89
C SER A 144 6.70 -9.88 -3.90
N TRP A 145 7.97 -10.27 -3.97
CA TRP A 145 8.46 -11.32 -4.89
C TRP A 145 8.72 -12.67 -4.21
N ASP A 146 8.30 -12.83 -2.95
CA ASP A 146 8.36 -14.08 -2.18
C ASP A 146 7.45 -15.19 -2.77
N LYS A 147 6.54 -14.79 -3.66
CA LYS A 147 5.61 -15.62 -4.43
C LYS A 147 5.48 -15.04 -5.84
N VAL A 148 4.74 -15.73 -6.71
CA VAL A 148 4.36 -15.19 -8.02
C VAL A 148 3.31 -14.10 -7.81
N PRO A 149 3.60 -12.81 -8.07
CA PRO A 149 2.62 -11.76 -7.85
C PRO A 149 1.39 -11.94 -8.72
N PHE A 150 0.22 -11.74 -8.11
CA PHE A 150 -1.09 -11.96 -8.71
C PHE A 150 -1.31 -13.41 -9.21
N GLY A 151 -0.56 -14.37 -8.66
CA GLY A 151 -0.64 -15.82 -8.94
C GLY A 151 -0.02 -16.25 -10.27
N HIS A 152 -0.40 -15.59 -11.36
CA HIS A 152 0.02 -15.87 -12.74
C HIS A 152 -0.15 -14.62 -13.62
N ASP A 153 0.41 -14.64 -14.83
CA ASP A 153 0.37 -13.52 -15.79
C ASP A 153 0.89 -12.19 -15.21
N THR A 154 1.88 -12.26 -14.31
CA THR A 154 2.39 -11.11 -13.55
C THR A 154 2.77 -9.93 -14.44
N GLU A 155 3.47 -10.14 -15.55
CA GLU A 155 3.90 -9.04 -16.43
C GLU A 155 2.71 -8.32 -17.10
N GLU A 156 1.73 -9.09 -17.58
CA GLU A 156 0.49 -8.56 -18.17
C GLU A 156 -0.28 -7.75 -17.13
N LYS A 157 -0.49 -8.34 -15.95
CA LYS A 157 -1.24 -7.70 -14.85
C LYS A 157 -0.54 -6.45 -14.32
N LEU A 158 0.78 -6.43 -14.17
CA LEU A 158 1.52 -5.23 -13.75
C LEU A 158 1.40 -4.10 -14.78
N ASN A 159 1.47 -4.41 -16.08
CA ASN A 159 1.25 -3.40 -17.12
C ASN A 159 -0.18 -2.85 -17.08
N MET A 160 -1.18 -3.73 -16.92
CA MET A 160 -2.59 -3.33 -16.80
C MET A 160 -2.85 -2.46 -15.58
N VAL A 161 -2.28 -2.77 -14.41
CA VAL A 161 -2.38 -1.93 -13.20
C VAL A 161 -1.96 -0.49 -13.50
N LEU A 162 -0.83 -0.32 -14.20
CA LEU A 162 -0.35 1.01 -14.59
C LEU A 162 -1.20 1.65 -15.69
N ASP A 163 -1.74 0.88 -16.64
CA ASP A 163 -2.62 1.38 -17.70
C ASP A 163 -3.97 1.86 -17.14
N MET A 164 -4.45 1.24 -16.06
CA MET A 164 -5.66 1.64 -15.31
C MET A 164 -5.43 2.83 -14.38
N GLY A 165 -4.23 3.44 -14.39
CA GLY A 165 -3.92 4.65 -13.61
C GLY A 165 -3.51 4.39 -12.16
N HIS A 166 -3.38 3.14 -11.74
CA HIS A 166 -2.87 2.78 -10.42
C HIS A 166 -1.34 2.89 -10.36
N ALA A 167 -0.80 2.93 -9.14
CA ALA A 167 0.64 2.92 -8.90
C ALA A 167 1.12 1.55 -8.42
N ILE A 168 2.41 1.29 -8.62
CA ILE A 168 3.10 0.09 -8.12
C ILE A 168 4.21 0.53 -7.16
N GLY A 169 4.27 -0.12 -6.01
CA GLY A 169 5.33 0.02 -5.01
C GLY A 169 6.06 -1.31 -4.80
N ASN A 170 7.22 -1.21 -4.15
CA ASN A 170 8.06 -2.34 -3.80
C ASN A 170 7.68 -2.89 -2.42
N HIS A 171 7.48 -4.21 -2.29
CA HIS A 171 7.31 -4.91 -1.01
C HIS A 171 8.37 -5.98 -0.77
N THR A 172 9.56 -5.73 -1.33
CA THR A 172 10.79 -6.51 -1.23
C THR A 172 10.80 -7.85 -1.96
N ALA A 173 12.00 -8.43 -2.02
CA ALA A 173 12.27 -9.68 -2.72
C ALA A 173 11.72 -10.89 -1.98
N ASP A 174 11.94 -10.97 -0.66
CA ASP A 174 11.64 -12.17 0.13
C ASP A 174 10.62 -11.91 1.23
N HIS A 175 9.96 -10.74 1.23
CA HIS A 175 9.01 -10.32 2.26
C HIS A 175 9.59 -10.38 3.70
N THR A 176 10.92 -10.29 3.83
CA THR A 176 11.57 -10.41 5.13
C THR A 176 11.41 -9.11 5.93
N SER A 177 10.97 -9.24 7.19
CA SER A 177 10.81 -8.07 8.06
C SER A 177 12.16 -7.39 8.32
N PHE A 178 12.17 -6.07 8.15
CA PHE A 178 13.35 -5.23 8.39
C PHE A 178 13.75 -5.15 9.87
N MET A 179 12.90 -5.63 10.77
CA MET A 179 13.19 -5.81 12.20
C MET A 179 14.01 -7.08 12.49
N GLN A 180 14.10 -8.00 11.52
CA GLN A 180 14.72 -9.32 11.70
C GLN A 180 16.09 -9.45 10.99
N ILE A 181 16.47 -8.46 10.19
CA ILE A 181 17.73 -8.45 9.45
C ILE A 181 18.52 -7.16 9.76
N PRO A 182 19.86 -7.21 9.69
CA PRO A 182 20.67 -6.01 9.82
C PRO A 182 20.43 -5.05 8.64
N VAL A 183 20.60 -3.76 8.88
CA VAL A 183 20.37 -2.72 7.85
C VAL A 183 21.25 -2.90 6.62
N SER A 184 22.44 -3.51 6.77
CA SER A 184 23.33 -3.88 5.65
C SER A 184 22.65 -4.79 4.61
N ASP A 185 21.65 -5.55 5.03
CA ASP A 185 21.01 -6.56 4.21
C ASP A 185 19.78 -6.01 3.48
N TYR A 186 19.38 -4.75 3.72
CA TYR A 186 18.24 -4.14 3.02
C TYR A 186 18.45 -4.10 1.49
N HIS A 187 19.70 -4.02 1.03
CA HIS A 187 20.02 -4.09 -0.39
C HIS A 187 19.59 -5.42 -1.03
N SER A 188 19.71 -6.55 -0.32
CA SER A 188 19.32 -7.86 -0.84
C SER A 188 17.80 -8.02 -0.93
N GLN A 189 17.05 -7.21 -0.16
CA GLN A 189 15.60 -7.18 -0.18
C GLN A 189 15.05 -6.21 -1.24
N ILE A 190 15.64 -5.03 -1.39
CA ILE A 190 15.08 -3.96 -2.22
C ILE A 190 15.51 -4.06 -3.68
N LEU A 191 16.80 -4.28 -3.95
CA LEU A 191 17.34 -4.19 -5.31
C LEU A 191 16.90 -5.35 -6.21
N PRO A 192 16.85 -6.62 -5.76
CA PRO A 192 16.33 -7.70 -6.59
C PRO A 192 14.85 -7.53 -6.95
N ALA A 193 14.04 -6.98 -6.05
CA ALA A 193 12.65 -6.64 -6.35
C ALA A 193 12.55 -5.56 -7.44
N LEU A 194 13.38 -4.50 -7.37
CA LEU A 194 13.49 -3.48 -8.43
C LEU A 194 13.94 -4.08 -9.77
N ALA A 195 14.85 -5.06 -9.75
CA ALA A 195 15.25 -5.79 -10.95
C ALA A 195 14.10 -6.61 -11.54
N SER A 196 13.30 -7.28 -10.71
CA SER A 196 12.12 -8.03 -11.14
C SER A 196 11.04 -7.15 -11.77
N PHE A 197 10.85 -5.92 -11.27
CA PHE A 197 10.01 -4.92 -11.93
C PHE A 197 10.63 -4.48 -13.25
N SER A 198 11.91 -4.11 -13.27
CA SER A 198 12.59 -3.58 -14.46
C SER A 198 12.58 -4.58 -15.61
N SER A 199 12.70 -5.88 -15.33
CA SER A 199 12.66 -6.93 -16.36
C SER A 199 11.28 -7.11 -17.01
N ARG A 200 10.19 -6.70 -16.34
CA ARG A 200 8.79 -6.88 -16.78
C ARG A 200 8.15 -5.60 -17.30
N LEU A 201 8.57 -4.46 -16.76
CA LEU A 201 7.96 -3.15 -17.00
C LEU A 201 8.86 -2.22 -17.82
N GLY A 202 10.14 -2.57 -18.01
CA GLY A 202 11.11 -1.73 -18.71
C GLY A 202 11.15 -0.32 -18.14
N MET A 203 11.02 0.69 -19.00
CA MET A 203 11.03 2.10 -18.59
C MET A 203 9.90 2.48 -17.63
N ARG A 204 8.78 1.73 -17.61
CA ARG A 204 7.68 2.00 -16.66
C ARG A 204 8.09 1.75 -15.21
N ALA A 205 9.07 0.87 -14.97
CA ALA A 205 9.61 0.62 -13.64
C ALA A 205 10.34 1.85 -13.05
N TRP A 206 10.66 2.87 -13.85
CA TRP A 206 11.37 4.09 -13.44
C TRP A 206 10.69 4.87 -12.31
N PHE A 207 9.37 4.73 -12.17
CA PHE A 207 8.58 5.41 -11.15
C PHE A 207 8.40 4.58 -9.87
N ILE A 208 8.81 3.31 -9.87
CA ILE A 208 8.70 2.44 -8.69
C ILE A 208 9.84 2.77 -7.73
N SER A 209 9.49 3.51 -6.67
CA SER A 209 10.41 3.95 -5.60
C SER A 209 9.73 4.11 -4.24
N SER A 210 8.42 3.84 -4.16
CA SER A 210 7.71 3.68 -2.88
C SER A 210 7.97 2.28 -2.32
N LEU A 211 8.24 2.18 -1.03
CA LEU A 211 8.58 0.94 -0.34
C LEU A 211 7.66 0.73 0.87
N ALA A 212 6.88 -0.34 0.88
CA ALA A 212 6.22 -0.82 2.09
C ALA A 212 7.14 -1.80 2.80
N TYR A 213 7.34 -1.63 4.11
CA TYR A 213 8.20 -2.51 4.89
C TYR A 213 7.44 -3.77 5.30
N PRO A 214 7.93 -4.98 4.96
CA PRO A 214 7.32 -6.22 5.45
C PRO A 214 7.25 -6.26 6.98
N GLY A 215 6.09 -6.65 7.51
CA GLY A 215 5.78 -6.58 8.94
C GLY A 215 5.50 -5.17 9.47
N GLY A 216 5.38 -4.17 8.59
CA GLY A 216 4.91 -2.83 8.91
C GLY A 216 5.87 -1.96 9.72
N GLN A 217 7.14 -2.35 9.87
CA GLN A 217 8.06 -1.72 10.81
C GLN A 217 9.43 -1.44 10.20
N LEU A 218 10.01 -0.32 10.64
CA LEU A 218 11.39 0.08 10.37
C LEU A 218 12.09 0.39 11.70
N PRO A 219 13.25 -0.22 12.02
CA PRO A 219 13.90 -0.01 13.31
C PRO A 219 14.31 1.45 13.48
N SER A 220 14.01 2.03 14.65
CA SER A 220 14.40 3.42 14.98
C SER A 220 15.84 3.49 15.46
N ARG A 221 16.56 4.57 15.10
CA ARG A 221 17.94 4.85 15.55
C ARG A 221 18.94 3.75 15.19
N ALA A 222 18.71 3.05 14.08
CA ALA A 222 19.56 1.96 13.60
C ALA A 222 20.38 2.32 12.34
N GLY A 223 20.29 3.56 11.85
CA GLY A 223 20.88 3.97 10.57
C GLY A 223 20.09 3.51 9.33
N ALA A 224 18.86 3.03 9.54
CA ALA A 224 17.98 2.55 8.48
C ALA A 224 17.67 3.64 7.45
N GLU A 225 17.32 4.83 7.91
CA GLU A 225 16.97 5.97 7.07
C GLU A 225 18.15 6.41 6.20
N GLU A 226 19.36 6.46 6.77
CA GLU A 226 20.58 6.83 6.04
C GLU A 226 20.87 5.85 4.90
N ILE A 227 20.75 4.54 5.15
CA ILE A 227 20.96 3.52 4.11
C ILE A 227 19.89 3.64 3.02
N LEU A 228 18.62 3.81 3.39
CA LEU A 228 17.52 3.92 2.43
C LEU A 228 17.61 5.20 1.58
N LEU A 229 17.89 6.36 2.19
CA LEU A 229 18.03 7.64 1.48
C LEU A 229 19.19 7.64 0.48
N ASN A 230 20.25 6.88 0.76
CA ASN A 230 21.42 6.77 -0.10
C ASN A 230 21.37 5.59 -1.07
N MET A 231 20.37 4.72 -0.97
CA MET A 231 20.24 3.57 -1.85
C MET A 231 19.85 3.99 -3.28
N GLU A 232 20.60 3.50 -4.25
CA GLU A 232 20.36 3.75 -5.67
C GLU A 232 20.22 2.45 -6.45
N TYR A 233 19.39 2.49 -7.50
CA TYR A 233 19.21 1.41 -8.46
C TYR A 233 19.22 2.04 -9.85
N GLU A 234 20.14 1.61 -10.73
CA GLU A 234 20.25 2.12 -12.12
C GLU A 234 20.34 3.67 -12.22
N GLY A 235 21.04 4.31 -11.28
CA GLY A 235 21.29 5.76 -11.30
C GLY A 235 20.14 6.64 -10.79
N ARG A 236 19.13 6.05 -10.14
CA ARG A 236 18.04 6.75 -9.45
C ARG A 236 17.89 6.27 -8.00
N LYS A 237 17.19 7.05 -7.17
CA LYS A 237 16.85 6.64 -5.80
C LYS A 237 16.01 5.37 -5.83
N ALA A 238 16.44 4.36 -5.07
CA ALA A 238 15.71 3.11 -4.93
C ALA A 238 14.48 3.27 -4.02
N VAL A 239 14.54 4.21 -3.08
CA VAL A 239 13.48 4.52 -2.13
C VAL A 239 13.30 6.04 -2.02
N THR A 240 12.10 6.54 -2.30
CA THR A 240 11.72 7.95 -2.07
C THR A 240 10.72 8.08 -0.91
N GLN A 241 9.90 7.04 -0.71
CA GLN A 241 8.86 6.98 0.30
C GLN A 241 8.84 5.60 0.96
N GLY A 242 8.68 5.56 2.27
CA GLY A 242 8.68 4.37 3.10
C GLY A 242 7.41 4.28 3.93
N TYR A 243 6.78 3.11 3.95
CA TYR A 243 5.45 2.92 4.52
C TYR A 243 5.44 1.87 5.62
N LEU A 244 4.89 2.25 6.78
CA LEU A 244 4.73 1.44 7.99
C LEU A 244 3.29 0.93 8.09
N VAL A 245 3.03 0.03 9.03
CA VAL A 245 1.68 -0.34 9.47
C VAL A 245 1.68 -0.31 10.99
N ASP A 246 1.31 0.84 11.55
CA ASP A 246 1.32 1.13 12.99
C ASP A 246 -0.04 1.63 13.49
N GLY A 247 -1.05 1.71 12.61
CA GLY A 247 -2.39 2.17 12.94
C GLY A 247 -2.50 3.69 13.16
N ALA A 248 -1.42 4.44 12.91
CA ALA A 248 -1.43 5.90 13.04
C ALA A 248 -1.78 6.59 11.71
N VAL A 249 -2.16 7.87 11.78
CA VAL A 249 -2.28 8.76 10.60
C VAL A 249 -1.05 9.61 10.49
N GLU A 250 -0.43 9.59 9.30
CA GLU A 250 0.79 10.35 9.03
C GLU A 250 0.56 11.86 9.17
N ASN A 251 1.46 12.53 9.89
CA ASN A 251 1.42 13.97 10.02
C ASN A 251 2.08 14.61 8.79
N LEU A 252 1.32 15.36 7.99
CA LEU A 252 1.83 16.05 6.81
C LEU A 252 3.05 16.94 7.11
N ARG A 253 3.09 17.56 8.29
CA ARG A 253 4.23 18.36 8.73
C ARG A 253 5.52 17.53 8.81
N ARG A 254 5.46 16.29 9.28
CA ARG A 254 6.61 15.38 9.29
C ARG A 254 7.07 15.02 7.89
N PHE A 255 6.15 14.86 6.93
CA PHE A 255 6.50 14.56 5.53
C PHE A 255 7.30 15.69 4.86
N TYR A 256 7.01 16.96 5.17
CA TYR A 256 7.62 18.12 4.50
C TYR A 256 8.72 18.85 5.29
N GLU A 257 8.70 18.84 6.63
CA GLU A 257 9.69 19.55 7.45
C GLU A 257 10.85 18.67 7.94
N SER A 258 10.71 17.35 7.90
CA SER A 258 11.82 16.45 8.27
C SER A 258 12.84 16.39 7.14
N SER A 259 14.11 16.15 7.49
CA SER A 259 15.29 16.04 6.63
C SER A 259 15.26 14.87 5.62
N GLY A 260 14.10 14.53 5.06
CA GLY A 260 13.85 13.35 4.23
C GLY A 260 13.41 12.12 5.04
N GLU A 261 13.78 12.05 6.33
CA GLU A 261 13.54 10.88 7.19
C GLU A 261 12.05 10.59 7.43
N GLY A 262 11.20 11.62 7.55
CA GLY A 262 9.75 11.45 7.74
C GLY A 262 9.05 10.85 6.52
N ARG A 263 9.62 11.02 5.32
CA ARG A 263 9.10 10.37 4.10
C ARG A 263 9.34 8.87 4.09
N LEU A 264 10.28 8.38 4.91
CA LEU A 264 10.57 6.95 5.07
C LEU A 264 9.75 6.28 6.18
N ARG A 265 8.84 7.01 6.83
CA ARG A 265 8.04 6.50 7.96
C ARG A 265 6.60 6.94 7.87
N ILE A 266 5.99 6.78 6.69
CA ILE A 266 4.58 7.09 6.45
C ILE A 266 3.71 6.02 7.12
N SER A 267 2.98 6.42 8.15
CA SER A 267 2.04 5.53 8.86
C SER A 267 0.85 5.11 7.99
N ARG A 268 0.45 3.84 8.11
CA ARG A 268 -0.76 3.28 7.47
C ARG A 268 -1.65 2.54 8.46
N ILE A 269 -2.93 2.49 8.12
CA ILE A 269 -3.98 1.80 8.88
C ILE A 269 -4.37 0.52 8.16
N ASP A 270 -4.30 -0.63 8.84
CA ASP A 270 -4.70 -1.92 8.29
C ASP A 270 -6.22 -2.10 8.32
N MET A 271 -6.85 -2.16 7.16
CA MET A 271 -8.30 -2.23 7.03
C MET A 271 -8.89 -3.63 7.24
N ALA A 272 -8.06 -4.65 7.51
CA ALA A 272 -8.53 -5.91 8.09
C ALA A 272 -8.82 -5.76 9.60
N LEU A 273 -8.13 -4.82 10.27
CA LEU A 273 -8.25 -4.58 11.71
C LEU A 273 -9.13 -3.36 12.03
N TYR A 274 -9.27 -2.44 11.08
CA TYR A 274 -10.02 -1.20 11.24
C TYR A 274 -11.17 -1.08 10.21
N SER A 275 -12.07 -0.14 10.46
CA SER A 275 -13.19 0.16 9.58
C SER A 275 -13.23 1.65 9.23
N VAL A 276 -13.72 1.99 8.03
CA VAL A 276 -13.91 3.39 7.62
C VAL A 276 -14.83 4.15 8.58
N PRO A 277 -15.95 3.59 9.08
CA PRO A 277 -16.77 4.27 10.08
C PRO A 277 -16.01 4.68 11.36
N GLN A 278 -15.05 3.86 11.83
CA GLN A 278 -14.21 4.22 12.98
C GLN A 278 -13.23 5.33 12.61
N LEU A 279 -12.59 5.22 11.44
CA LEU A 279 -11.70 6.25 10.91
C LEU A 279 -12.41 7.61 10.87
N LEU A 280 -13.62 7.67 10.32
CA LEU A 280 -14.39 8.91 10.19
C LEU A 280 -14.77 9.59 11.51
N GLN A 281 -14.66 8.89 12.65
CA GLN A 281 -14.88 9.48 13.98
C GLN A 281 -13.67 10.25 14.51
N TRP A 282 -12.50 10.11 13.87
CA TRP A 282 -11.27 10.72 14.33
C TRP A 282 -11.31 12.24 14.11
N GLN A 283 -11.37 12.97 15.21
CA GLN A 283 -11.57 14.42 15.21
C GLN A 283 -10.41 15.19 14.57
N ASN A 284 -9.23 14.57 14.43
CA ASN A 284 -8.03 15.15 13.83
C ASN A 284 -7.89 14.87 12.33
N LEU A 285 -8.78 14.08 11.71
CA LEU A 285 -8.79 13.88 10.25
C LEU A 285 -9.26 15.14 9.53
N MET A 286 -8.29 16.00 9.24
CA MET A 286 -8.41 17.07 8.26
C MET A 286 -9.65 17.95 8.49
N GLN A 287 -9.80 18.50 9.70
CA GLN A 287 -10.87 19.46 9.97
C GLN A 287 -10.76 20.64 8.99
N PRO A 288 -11.81 20.96 8.21
CA PRO A 288 -11.81 22.11 7.35
C PRO A 288 -11.52 23.36 8.18
N GLY A 289 -10.47 24.10 7.82
CA GLY A 289 -10.37 25.49 8.26
C GLY A 289 -11.61 26.22 7.76
N LEU A 290 -12.27 26.97 8.65
CA LEU A 290 -13.39 27.83 8.30
C LEU A 290 -12.96 28.78 7.17
N GLU A 291 -13.51 28.52 5.99
CA GLU A 291 -13.54 29.38 4.81
C GLU A 291 -12.19 29.71 4.18
N ARG A 292 -12.08 29.48 2.86
CA ARG A 292 -10.97 29.91 2.01
C ARG A 292 -11.31 31.31 1.48
N PRO A 293 -10.65 32.40 1.91
CA PRO A 293 -10.97 33.74 1.42
C PRO A 293 -10.69 33.91 -0.09
N SER A 294 -9.70 33.19 -0.64
CA SER A 294 -9.24 33.34 -2.02
C SER A 294 -8.74 32.04 -2.68
N LEU A 295 -8.93 31.91 -3.99
CA LEU A 295 -8.39 30.80 -4.81
C LEU A 295 -6.85 30.77 -4.87
N HIS A 296 -6.18 31.81 -4.39
CA HIS A 296 -4.71 31.88 -4.29
C HIS A 296 -4.15 31.47 -2.92
N ASP A 297 -5.01 31.24 -1.92
CA ASP A 297 -4.57 30.82 -0.59
C ASP A 297 -4.16 29.34 -0.61
N GLN A 298 -3.14 28.99 0.19
CA GLN A 298 -2.73 27.60 0.40
C GLN A 298 -3.93 26.78 0.91
N LEU A 299 -4.09 25.55 0.41
CA LEU A 299 -5.13 24.67 0.96
C LEU A 299 -4.85 24.41 2.44
N PRO A 300 -5.88 24.15 3.27
CA PRO A 300 -5.70 23.93 4.72
C PRO A 300 -4.79 22.75 5.06
N TRP A 301 -4.44 21.95 4.04
CA TRP A 301 -3.64 20.74 4.09
C TRP A 301 -2.42 20.76 3.16
N ARG A 302 -2.04 21.91 2.61
CA ARG A 302 -0.75 22.08 1.93
C ARG A 302 0.24 22.75 2.89
N PRO A 303 1.51 22.31 2.94
CA PRO A 303 2.57 23.01 3.69
C PRO A 303 2.80 24.43 3.17
#